data_AF-A0AAD4SYZ3-F1
#
_entry.id   AF-A0AAD4SYZ3-F1
#
_cell.length_a   1.000
_cell.length_b   1.000
_cell.length_c   1.000
_cell.angle_alpha   90.00
_cell.angle_beta   90.00
_cell.angle_gamma   90.00
#
_symmetry.space_group_name_H-M   'P 1'
#
loop_
_entity.id
_entity.type
_entity.pdbx_description
1 polymer ?
#
loop_
_entity_poly.entity_id
_entity_poly.type
_entity_poly.pdbx_seq_one_letter_code
_entity_poly.pdbx_strand_id
1 'polypeptide(L)'
;MIPSNTRCAACKHLRRKCPSDCIFYPYFPSNNPQRFAYDHKIFGASNISKMLKQLPEHQRAEAANSLYLEAEYRVQDPVYGCVGVISDLQQQIQTTQFQLAETQALMTFSKPHQPNEDQHQLQQQPYPPQTFSSLSSEQIGVEGTTHSFLNNTMLHQSPPLPGDH
;
A
#
# COMPACT_ATOMS: atom_id res chain seq x y z
N MET A 1 5.15 15.92 28.27
CA MET A 1 6.10 15.10 29.06
C MET A 1 5.53 13.68 29.14
N ILE A 2 6.25 12.68 28.61
CA ILE A 2 5.83 11.27 28.66
C ILE A 2 6.27 10.71 30.03
N PRO A 3 5.44 9.92 30.75
CA PRO A 3 5.73 9.56 32.14
C PRO A 3 7.05 8.81 32.27
N SER A 4 7.90 9.30 33.16
CA SER A 4 9.31 8.90 33.37
C SER A 4 9.52 7.53 34.04
N ASN A 5 8.56 6.61 33.96
CA ASN A 5 8.70 5.29 34.60
C ASN A 5 7.95 4.13 33.92
N THR A 6 7.37 4.34 32.74
CA THR A 6 6.58 3.29 32.10
C THR A 6 7.45 2.50 31.12
N ARG A 7 7.65 1.20 31.40
CA ARG A 7 8.36 0.29 30.48
C ARG A 7 7.58 0.18 29.17
N CYS A 8 8.29 0.24 28.03
CA CYS A 8 7.70 -0.03 26.72
C CYS A 8 7.11 -1.46 26.64
N ALA A 9 6.21 -1.69 25.68
CA ALA A 9 5.59 -3.00 25.47
C ALA A 9 6.63 -4.11 25.28
N ALA A 10 7.71 -3.84 24.54
CA ALA A 10 8.80 -4.79 24.32
C ALA A 10 9.49 -5.22 25.62
N CYS A 11 9.94 -4.26 26.43
CA CYS A 11 10.59 -4.56 27.70
C CYS A 11 9.63 -5.20 28.71
N LYS A 12 8.33 -4.86 28.65
CA LYS A 12 7.28 -5.54 29.42
C LYS A 12 7.17 -7.01 29.04
N HIS A 13 7.05 -7.31 27.74
CA HIS A 13 6.95 -8.66 27.19
C HIS A 13 8.18 -9.52 27.49
N LEU A 14 9.38 -8.96 27.30
CA LEU A 14 10.67 -9.60 27.55
C LEU A 14 11.05 -9.69 29.04
N ARG A 15 10.18 -9.21 29.96
CA ARG A 15 10.41 -9.24 31.41
C ARG A 15 11.76 -8.62 31.85
N ARG A 16 12.20 -7.56 31.18
CA ARG A 16 13.44 -6.83 31.49
C ARG A 16 13.21 -5.36 31.83
N LYS A 17 14.23 -4.69 32.39
CA LYS A 17 14.23 -3.23 32.58
C LYS A 17 14.24 -2.53 31.22
N CYS A 18 13.55 -1.40 31.12
CA CYS A 18 13.61 -0.53 29.94
C CYS A 18 14.74 0.49 30.16
N PRO A 19 15.85 0.41 29.41
CA PRO A 19 16.91 1.43 29.51
C PRO A 19 16.46 2.75 28.87
N SER A 20 17.17 3.84 29.16
CA SER A 20 16.85 5.19 28.62
C SER A 20 17.04 5.29 27.11
N ASP A 21 17.93 4.48 26.53
CA ASP A 21 18.26 4.39 25.10
C ASP A 21 17.58 3.19 24.41
N CYS A 22 16.45 2.74 24.95
CA CYS A 22 15.77 1.55 24.44
C CYS A 22 15.28 1.74 22.99
N ILE A 23 15.86 0.99 22.05
CA ILE A 23 15.47 0.99 20.63
C ILE A 23 13.98 0.68 20.38
N PHE A 24 13.33 -0.06 21.28
CA PHE A 24 11.92 -0.41 21.13
C PHE A 24 10.98 0.68 21.67
N TYR A 25 11.44 1.55 22.57
CA TYR A 25 10.56 2.48 23.29
C TYR A 25 9.77 3.41 22.37
N PRO A 26 10.36 4.04 21.33
CA PRO A 26 9.61 4.94 20.46
C PRO A 26 8.52 4.25 19.62
N TYR A 27 8.65 2.96 19.36
CA TYR A 27 7.82 2.24 18.38
C TYR A 27 6.85 1.23 19.02
N PHE A 28 7.09 0.84 20.27
CA PHE A 28 6.31 -0.15 21.01
C PHE A 28 5.80 0.43 22.34
N PRO A 29 4.84 1.38 22.29
CA PRO A 29 4.33 2.04 23.48
C PRO A 29 3.55 1.06 24.37
N SER A 30 3.52 1.33 25.68
CA SER A 30 2.94 0.43 26.68
C SER A 30 1.42 0.23 26.56
N ASN A 31 0.72 1.15 25.89
CA ASN A 31 -0.73 1.09 25.66
C ASN A 31 -1.13 0.10 24.56
N ASN A 32 -0.19 -0.36 23.73
CA ASN A 32 -0.43 -1.38 22.72
C ASN A 32 0.53 -2.58 22.91
N PRO A 33 0.30 -3.43 23.91
CA PRO A 33 1.15 -4.59 24.17
C PRO A 33 1.06 -5.67 23.08
N GLN A 34 -0.08 -5.78 22.39
CA GLN A 34 -0.29 -6.80 21.34
C GLN A 34 0.63 -6.58 20.14
N ARG A 35 0.89 -5.31 19.78
CA ARG A 35 1.81 -4.96 18.69
C ARG A 35 3.17 -5.64 18.83
N PHE A 36 3.79 -5.56 20.00
CA PHE A 36 5.07 -6.26 20.21
C PHE A 36 4.90 -7.79 20.31
N ALA A 37 3.76 -8.28 20.81
CA ALA A 37 3.52 -9.72 20.91
C ALA A 37 3.48 -10.40 19.52
N TYR A 38 2.80 -9.79 18.54
CA TYR A 38 2.79 -10.28 17.15
C TYR A 38 4.18 -10.20 16.52
N ASP A 39 4.82 -9.03 16.59
CA ASP A 39 6.17 -8.84 16.05
C ASP A 39 7.17 -9.84 16.64
N HIS A 40 7.11 -10.03 17.96
CA HIS A 40 7.96 -11.01 18.64
C HIS A 40 7.69 -12.45 18.19
N LYS A 41 6.41 -12.80 17.97
CA LYS A 41 6.04 -14.16 17.53
C LYS A 41 6.55 -14.45 16.12
N ILE A 42 6.49 -13.47 15.21
CA ILE A 42 6.82 -13.68 13.79
C ILE A 42 8.30 -13.44 13.50
N PHE A 43 8.88 -12.36 14.02
CA PHE A 43 10.26 -11.97 13.71
C PHE A 43 11.22 -12.24 14.86
N GLY A 44 10.75 -12.15 16.10
CA GLY A 44 11.59 -12.24 17.30
C GLY A 44 12.30 -10.93 17.64
N ALA A 45 12.51 -10.68 18.93
CA ALA A 45 13.05 -9.41 19.44
C ALA A 45 14.41 -9.03 18.83
N SER A 46 15.33 -10.00 18.71
CA SER A 46 16.68 -9.75 18.21
C SER A 46 16.68 -9.30 16.74
N ASN A 47 15.85 -9.92 15.92
CA ASN A 47 15.73 -9.56 14.50
C ASN A 47 15.10 -8.18 14.34
N ILE A 48 14.03 -7.88 15.08
CA ILE A 48 13.42 -6.54 15.08
C ILE A 48 14.45 -5.49 15.49
N SER A 49 15.20 -5.71 16.57
CA SER A 49 16.25 -4.77 16.98
C SER A 49 17.32 -4.59 15.90
N LYS A 50 17.70 -5.66 15.19
CA LYS A 50 18.71 -5.60 14.13
C LYS A 50 18.17 -4.80 12.93
N MET A 51 16.96 -5.09 12.46
CA MET A 51 16.31 -4.40 11.35
C MET A 51 16.15 -2.91 11.63
N LEU A 52 15.66 -2.53 12.82
CA LEU A 52 15.52 -1.12 13.18
C LEU A 52 16.87 -0.40 13.24
N LYS A 53 17.92 -1.02 13.81
CA LYS A 53 19.25 -0.41 13.92
C LYS A 53 19.91 -0.17 12.56
N GLN A 54 19.61 -0.99 11.56
CA GLN A 54 20.15 -0.86 10.20
C GLN A 54 19.53 0.30 9.42
N LEU A 55 18.38 0.81 9.87
CA LEU A 55 17.69 1.92 9.21
C LEU A 55 18.08 3.28 9.83
N PRO A 56 18.08 4.36 9.01
CA PRO A 56 18.09 5.73 9.51
C PRO A 56 16.91 5.98 10.46
N GLU A 57 17.10 6.81 11.49
CA GLU A 57 16.11 7.01 12.55
C GLU A 57 14.73 7.43 12.02
N HIS A 58 14.69 8.29 11.01
CA HIS A 58 13.44 8.79 10.42
C HIS A 58 12.61 7.70 9.72
N GLN A 59 13.19 6.56 9.35
CA GLN A 59 12.49 5.45 8.68
C GLN A 59 12.01 4.37 9.65
N ARG A 60 12.55 4.35 10.88
CA ARG A 60 12.29 3.28 11.84
C ARG A 60 10.84 3.21 12.29
N ALA A 61 10.14 4.34 12.36
CA ALA A 61 8.73 4.38 12.72
C ALA A 61 7.87 3.65 11.68
N GLU A 62 8.06 3.99 10.40
CA GLU A 62 7.38 3.33 9.29
C GLU A 62 7.74 1.85 9.20
N ALA A 63 9.04 1.51 9.32
CA ALA A 63 9.47 0.11 9.31
C ALA A 63 8.86 -0.70 10.46
N ALA A 64 8.80 -0.15 11.67
CA ALA A 64 8.12 -0.80 12.80
C ALA A 64 6.60 -0.94 12.58
N ASN A 65 6.00 -0.11 11.73
CA ASN A 65 4.60 -0.24 11.34
C ASN A 65 4.38 -1.32 10.29
N SER A 66 5.24 -1.39 9.28
CA SER A 66 5.23 -2.49 8.31
C SER A 66 5.43 -3.84 8.98
N LEU A 67 6.39 -3.95 9.91
CA LEU A 67 6.61 -5.17 10.69
C LEU A 67 5.33 -5.58 11.44
N TYR A 68 4.73 -4.65 12.18
CA TYR A 68 3.50 -4.93 12.93
C TYR A 68 2.37 -5.46 12.05
N LEU A 69 2.11 -4.79 10.92
CA LEU A 69 1.04 -5.21 10.00
C LEU A 69 1.34 -6.59 9.41
N GLU A 70 2.57 -6.83 8.95
CA GLU A 70 2.97 -8.15 8.44
C GLU A 70 2.82 -9.24 9.50
N ALA A 71 3.26 -8.97 10.75
CA ALA A 71 3.15 -9.91 11.84
C ALA A 71 1.69 -10.18 12.23
N GLU A 72 0.86 -9.14 12.30
CA GLU A 72 -0.57 -9.25 12.59
C GLU A 72 -1.26 -10.15 11.56
N TYR A 73 -1.05 -9.91 10.27
CA TYR A 73 -1.63 -10.73 9.22
C TYR A 73 -1.12 -12.17 9.26
N ARG A 74 0.18 -12.41 9.49
CA ARG A 74 0.71 -13.77 9.60
C ARG A 74 0.22 -14.51 10.86
N VAL A 75 -0.15 -13.79 11.92
CA VAL A 75 -0.78 -14.39 13.10
C VAL A 75 -2.23 -14.79 12.81
N GLN A 76 -2.97 -13.96 12.07
CA GLN A 76 -4.37 -14.24 11.70
C GLN A 76 -4.50 -15.31 10.63
N ASP A 77 -3.62 -15.27 9.63
CA ASP A 77 -3.49 -16.24 8.55
C ASP A 77 -2.06 -16.78 8.50
N PRO A 78 -1.79 -17.93 9.13
CA PRO A 78 -0.47 -18.55 9.12
C PRO A 78 -0.01 -19.04 7.75
N VAL A 79 -0.91 -19.19 6.78
CA VAL A 79 -0.60 -19.72 5.45
C VAL A 79 -0.22 -18.58 4.52
N TYR A 80 -1.10 -17.59 4.34
CA TYR A 80 -0.89 -16.52 3.36
C TYR A 80 -0.54 -15.16 3.99
N GLY A 81 -0.91 -14.91 5.23
CA GLY A 81 -0.65 -13.64 5.92
C GLY A 81 -1.03 -12.42 5.07
N CYS A 82 -0.12 -11.45 4.96
CA CYS A 82 -0.36 -10.25 4.15
C CYS A 82 -0.44 -10.53 2.63
N VAL A 83 0.08 -11.66 2.15
CA VAL A 83 0.00 -12.05 0.74
C VAL A 83 -1.44 -12.38 0.34
N GLY A 84 -2.23 -12.96 1.24
CA GLY A 84 -3.67 -13.19 1.03
C GLY A 84 -4.40 -11.87 0.79
N VAL A 85 -4.18 -10.90 1.69
CA VAL A 85 -4.75 -9.54 1.58
C VAL A 85 -4.34 -8.87 0.27
N ILE A 86 -3.07 -8.96 -0.12
CA ILE A 86 -2.59 -8.40 -1.39
C ILE A 86 -3.30 -9.07 -2.58
N SER A 87 -3.46 -10.39 -2.55
CA SER A 87 -4.09 -11.15 -3.63
C SER A 87 -5.57 -10.77 -3.78
N ASP A 88 -6.29 -10.66 -2.67
CA ASP A 88 -7.69 -10.24 -2.65
C ASP A 88 -7.87 -8.83 -3.20
N LEU A 89 -6.99 -7.90 -2.83
CA LEU A 89 -7.00 -6.52 -3.35
C LEU A 89 -6.71 -6.50 -4.85
N GLN A 90 -5.75 -7.29 -5.32
CA GLN A 90 -5.45 -7.40 -6.75
C GLN A 90 -6.65 -7.95 -7.54
N GLN A 91 -7.35 -8.94 -7.01
CA GLN A 91 -8.56 -9.48 -7.64
C GLN A 91 -9.69 -8.45 -7.69
N GLN A 92 -9.87 -7.66 -6.62
CA GLN A 92 -10.86 -6.58 -6.59
C GLN A 92 -10.55 -5.48 -7.61
N ILE A 93 -9.27 -5.11 -7.75
CA ILE A 93 -8.83 -4.15 -8.77
C ILE A 93 -9.17 -4.67 -10.17
N GLN A 94 -8.82 -5.93 -10.46
CA GLN A 94 -9.09 -6.54 -11.77
C GLN A 94 -10.59 -6.61 -12.07
N THR A 95 -11.41 -7.07 -11.12
CA THR A 95 -12.86 -7.13 -11.24
C THR A 95 -13.46 -5.75 -11.53
N THR A 96 -13.01 -4.74 -10.78
CA THR A 96 -13.49 -3.36 -10.93
C THR A 96 -13.10 -2.78 -12.29
N GLN A 97 -11.86 -3.02 -12.74
CA GLN A 97 -11.40 -2.59 -14.06
C GLN A 97 -12.18 -3.25 -15.18
N PHE A 98 -12.51 -4.55 -15.05
CA PHE A 98 -13.34 -5.27 -16.01
C PHE A 98 -14.74 -4.65 -16.12
N GLN A 99 -15.42 -4.43 -14.99
CA GLN A 99 -16.75 -3.82 -14.96
C GLN A 99 -16.76 -2.40 -15.55
N LEU A 100 -15.70 -1.64 -15.30
CA LEU A 100 -15.52 -0.31 -15.90
C LEU A 100 -15.41 -0.40 -17.42
N ALA A 101 -14.58 -1.31 -17.95
CA ALA A 101 -14.41 -1.52 -19.38
C ALA A 101 -15.71 -1.97 -20.06
N GLU A 102 -16.44 -2.90 -19.43
CA GLU A 102 -17.74 -3.37 -19.91
C GLU A 102 -18.75 -2.21 -20.00
N THR A 103 -18.86 -1.41 -18.93
CA THR A 103 -19.76 -0.24 -18.91
C THR A 103 -19.38 0.79 -19.96
N GLN A 104 -18.09 1.06 -20.15
CA GLN A 104 -17.59 2.00 -21.18
C GLN A 104 -17.88 1.51 -22.60
N ALA A 105 -17.75 0.20 -22.85
CA ALA A 105 -18.11 -0.41 -24.12
C ALA A 105 -19.61 -0.22 -24.40
N LEU A 106 -20.48 -0.57 -23.43
CA LEU A 106 -21.94 -0.41 -23.55
C LEU A 106 -22.35 1.05 -23.83
N MET A 107 -21.73 2.03 -23.16
CA MET A 107 -21.99 3.45 -23.41
C MET A 107 -21.59 3.89 -24.82
N THR A 108 -20.52 3.31 -25.38
CA THR A 108 -20.06 3.63 -26.74
C THR A 108 -21.03 3.07 -27.78
N PHE A 109 -21.53 1.85 -27.60
CA PHE A 109 -22.52 1.23 -28.49
C PHE A 109 -23.91 1.89 -28.40
N SER A 110 -24.24 2.48 -27.25
CA SER A 110 -25.54 3.12 -27.01
C SER A 110 -25.65 4.57 -27.50
N LYS A 111 -24.59 5.14 -28.11
CA LYS A 111 -24.70 6.46 -28.77
C LYS A 111 -25.57 6.32 -30.02
N PRO A 112 -26.76 6.95 -30.10
CA PRO A 112 -27.51 6.98 -31.34
C PRO A 112 -26.69 7.76 -32.39
N HIS A 113 -26.59 7.18 -33.59
CA HIS A 113 -26.12 7.87 -34.79
C HIS A 113 -27.06 9.07 -35.06
N GLN A 114 -26.65 10.29 -34.70
CA GLN A 114 -27.29 11.48 -35.25
C GLN A 114 -26.82 11.64 -36.70
N PRO A 115 -27.73 11.67 -37.70
CA PRO A 115 -27.38 12.15 -39.02
C PRO A 115 -26.99 13.63 -38.92
N ASN A 116 -25.92 14.01 -39.63
CA ASN A 116 -25.47 15.39 -39.81
C ASN A 116 -26.65 16.34 -40.07
N GLU A 117 -26.72 17.47 -39.34
CA GLU A 117 -27.25 18.72 -39.87
C GLU A 117 -26.28 19.87 -39.57
N ASP A 118 -25.66 20.31 -40.66
CA ASP A 118 -25.18 21.62 -41.07
C ASP A 118 -24.55 22.63 -40.10
N GLN A 119 -23.38 23.10 -40.56
CA GLN A 119 -22.69 24.30 -40.14
C GLN A 119 -23.63 25.53 -40.15
N HIS A 120 -23.73 26.23 -39.03
CA HIS A 120 -23.84 27.69 -39.03
C HIS A 120 -23.09 28.28 -37.83
N GLN A 121 -22.00 28.97 -38.15
CA GLN A 121 -21.27 29.85 -37.24
C GLN A 121 -22.10 31.10 -36.96
N LEU A 122 -22.31 31.42 -35.68
CA LEU A 122 -22.54 32.80 -35.24
C LEU A 122 -21.70 33.08 -34.00
N GLN A 123 -20.60 33.77 -34.29
CA GLN A 123 -19.58 34.34 -33.43
C GLN A 123 -20.18 35.28 -32.37
N GLN A 124 -19.96 35.07 -31.06
CA GLN A 124 -19.89 36.16 -30.06
C GLN A 124 -18.78 35.90 -29.02
N GLN A 125 -18.11 36.99 -28.67
CA GLN A 125 -16.77 37.16 -28.06
C GLN A 125 -16.70 36.93 -26.53
N PRO A 126 -15.48 36.82 -25.95
CA PRO A 126 -15.21 36.22 -24.63
C PRO A 126 -15.22 37.23 -23.46
N TYR A 127 -15.64 36.74 -22.28
CA TYR A 127 -15.43 37.40 -21.00
C TYR A 127 -14.07 36.98 -20.38
N PRO A 128 -13.37 37.86 -19.63
CA PRO A 128 -12.04 37.58 -19.08
C PRO A 128 -12.09 36.63 -17.87
N PRO A 129 -11.13 35.70 -17.72
CA PRO A 129 -10.99 34.87 -16.53
C PRO A 129 -10.35 35.66 -15.37
N GLN A 130 -10.96 35.54 -14.19
CA GLN A 130 -10.40 36.01 -12.92
C GLN A 130 -9.14 35.19 -12.60
N THR A 131 -8.02 35.87 -12.39
CA THR A 131 -6.74 35.27 -12.02
C THR A 131 -6.71 34.89 -10.54
N PHE A 132 -6.57 33.61 -10.23
CA PHE A 132 -5.93 33.17 -8.98
C PHE A 132 -4.64 32.43 -9.35
N SER A 133 -3.51 33.07 -9.05
CA SER A 133 -2.18 32.61 -9.37
C SER A 133 -1.83 31.31 -8.63
N SER A 134 -1.65 30.21 -9.35
CA SER A 134 -0.87 29.07 -8.85
C SER A 134 0.59 29.29 -9.19
N LEU A 135 1.42 29.43 -8.16
CA LEU A 135 2.87 29.35 -8.29
C LEU A 135 3.29 27.88 -8.50
N SER A 136 4.23 27.75 -9.42
CA SER A 136 4.78 26.58 -10.09
C SER A 136 5.69 25.70 -9.22
N SER A 137 5.86 24.46 -9.67
CA SER A 137 7.14 23.72 -9.57
C SER A 137 7.15 22.63 -10.64
N GLU A 138 7.61 22.99 -11.85
CA GLU A 138 8.23 22.04 -12.76
C GLU A 138 9.74 22.06 -12.54
N GLN A 139 10.32 20.87 -12.53
CA GLN A 139 11.60 20.41 -13.11
C GLN A 139 11.87 19.08 -12.40
N ILE A 140 12.01 17.92 -13.04
CA ILE A 140 12.95 17.47 -14.08
C ILE A 140 12.33 16.15 -14.60
N GLY A 141 11.99 15.87 -15.86
CA GLY A 141 12.82 15.80 -17.07
C GLY A 141 13.26 14.35 -17.36
N VAL A 142 12.59 13.63 -18.30
CA VAL A 142 13.20 12.80 -19.38
C VAL A 142 12.15 12.10 -20.26
N GLU A 143 12.17 12.49 -21.53
CA GLU A 143 12.03 11.76 -22.82
C GLU A 143 11.13 10.52 -22.96
N GLY A 144 10.33 10.56 -24.03
CA GLY A 144 9.30 9.56 -24.33
C GLY A 144 9.76 8.33 -25.09
N THR A 145 8.89 7.33 -25.11
CA THR A 145 8.73 6.33 -26.17
C THR A 145 7.34 5.72 -26.01
N THR A 146 6.46 6.01 -26.96
CA THR A 146 5.23 5.24 -27.18
C THR A 146 5.59 3.96 -27.94
N HIS A 147 5.50 2.77 -27.32
CA HIS A 147 4.97 1.58 -28.00
C HIS A 147 4.81 0.34 -27.10
N SER A 148 3.79 -0.45 -27.46
CA SER A 148 3.52 -1.87 -27.15
C SER A 148 3.17 -2.28 -25.72
N PHE A 149 1.87 -2.25 -25.46
CA PHE A 149 1.19 -3.38 -24.84
C PHE A 149 1.39 -4.65 -25.69
N LEU A 150 1.88 -5.73 -25.08
CA LEU A 150 1.40 -7.12 -25.19
C LEU A 150 2.39 -8.07 -24.50
N ASN A 151 1.82 -9.05 -23.79
CA ASN A 151 2.40 -10.29 -23.27
C ASN A 151 3.42 -10.24 -22.14
N ASN A 152 2.97 -10.73 -20.97
CA ASN A 152 3.57 -11.94 -20.41
C ASN A 152 2.51 -12.80 -19.72
N THR A 153 1.95 -13.74 -20.49
CA THR A 153 1.37 -14.96 -19.96
C THR A 153 2.54 -15.85 -19.53
N MET A 154 2.83 -15.95 -18.23
CA MET A 154 3.65 -17.04 -17.72
C MET A 154 2.75 -18.07 -17.04
N LEU A 155 2.89 -19.28 -17.53
CA LEU A 155 2.10 -20.48 -17.29
C LEU A 155 1.99 -20.81 -15.79
N HIS A 156 0.77 -21.13 -15.37
CA HIS A 156 0.49 -21.96 -14.22
C HIS A 156 1.24 -23.30 -14.31
N GLN A 157 1.95 -23.67 -13.25
CA GLN A 157 2.21 -25.06 -12.90
C GLN A 157 1.73 -25.27 -11.46
N SER A 158 0.59 -25.95 -11.33
CA SER A 158 0.08 -26.45 -10.06
C SER A 158 1.02 -27.50 -9.49
N PRO A 159 1.25 -27.55 -8.16
CA PRO A 159 1.95 -28.68 -7.55
C PRO A 159 1.07 -29.95 -7.56
N PRO A 160 1.66 -31.16 -7.68
CA PRO A 160 0.90 -32.41 -7.68
C PRO A 160 0.32 -32.72 -6.29
N LEU A 161 -0.91 -33.25 -6.27
CA LEU A 161 -1.59 -33.75 -5.08
C LEU A 161 -0.84 -34.97 -4.48
N PRO A 162 -0.84 -35.14 -3.15
CA PRO A 162 -0.30 -36.34 -2.53
C PRO A 162 -1.18 -37.56 -2.84
N GLY A 163 -0.57 -38.62 -3.35
CA GLY A 163 -1.24 -39.90 -3.58
C GLY A 163 -1.41 -40.68 -2.27
N ASP A 164 -2.58 -41.28 -2.11
CA ASP A 164 -2.91 -42.19 -1.03
C ASP A 164 -2.09 -43.49 -1.10
N HIS A 165 -1.37 -43.79 -0.02
CA HIS A 165 -0.97 -45.14 0.37
C HIS A 165 -0.94 -45.26 1.89
#